data_AF-A0A318M641-F1
#
_entry.id   AF-A0A318M641-F1
#
_cell.length_a   1.000
_cell.length_b   1.000
_cell.length_c   1.000
_cell.angle_alpha   90.00
_cell.angle_beta   90.00
_cell.angle_gamma   90.00
#
_symmetry.space_group_name_H-M   'P 1'
#
loop_
_entity.id
_entity.type
_entity.pdbx_description
1 polymer ?
#
loop_
_entity_poly.entity_id
_entity_poly.type
_entity_poly.pdbx_seq_one_letter_code
_entity_poly.pdbx_strand_id
1 'polypeptide(L)'
;MSATENEPRHQQLARNVNELLGELRVAQAGVQILFGFLLAVAFTGPFRDASGFEKAVHLVTVLFTVAATALLTAPAAWHRMLFREGRRSEILRVGNRMVIAGLICLSIAVTLTVALIAKVIYGPVLMAVFGVLVGVLFTVVWFVIPRRL
;
A
#
# COMPACT_ATOMS: atom_id res chain seq x y z
N MET A 1 32.09 5.57 26.09
CA MET A 1 30.80 6.01 26.64
C MET A 1 30.09 6.75 25.52
N SER A 2 29.22 6.05 24.78
CA SER A 2 28.67 6.47 23.49
C SER A 2 27.62 7.55 23.67
N ALA A 3 27.66 8.58 22.82
CA ALA A 3 26.79 9.77 22.81
C ALA A 3 25.28 9.52 22.58
N THR A 4 24.81 8.28 22.78
CA THR A 4 23.44 7.82 22.52
C THR A 4 22.51 7.91 23.74
N GLU A 5 23.03 8.14 24.95
CA GLU A 5 22.23 8.10 26.18
C GLU A 5 21.44 9.38 26.48
N ASN A 6 21.70 10.48 25.78
CA ASN A 6 21.05 11.79 26.03
C ASN A 6 20.30 12.37 24.83
N GLU A 7 20.02 11.58 23.79
CA GLU A 7 19.19 12.06 22.68
C GLU A 7 17.70 12.03 23.10
N PRO A 8 17.00 13.18 23.16
CA PRO A 8 15.65 13.22 23.70
C PRO A 8 14.71 12.36 22.85
N ARG A 9 13.84 11.58 23.51
CA ARG A 9 13.00 10.50 22.93
C ARG A 9 12.27 10.88 21.62
N HIS A 10 11.97 12.17 21.41
CA HIS A 10 11.32 12.68 20.20
C HIS A 10 12.23 12.67 18.96
N GLN A 11 13.54 12.81 19.14
CA GLN A 11 14.54 12.89 18.08
C GLN A 11 14.86 11.49 17.55
N GLN A 12 14.93 10.49 18.43
CA GLN A 12 14.99 9.06 18.06
C GLN A 12 13.74 8.62 17.28
N LEU A 13 12.53 9.01 17.74
CA LEU A 13 11.28 8.70 17.03
C LEU A 13 11.23 9.32 15.63
N ALA A 14 11.69 10.56 15.49
CA ALA A 14 11.75 11.24 14.20
C ALA A 14 12.73 10.56 13.23
N ARG A 15 13.85 10.05 13.75
CA ARG A 15 14.83 9.31 12.96
C ARG A 15 14.28 7.96 12.47
N ASN A 16 13.69 7.17 13.36
CA ASN A 16 13.04 5.90 13.01
C ASN A 16 11.93 6.10 11.97
N VAL A 17 11.14 7.18 12.10
CA VAL A 17 10.11 7.49 11.10
C VAL A 17 10.73 7.87 9.75
N ASN A 18 11.84 8.61 9.71
CA ASN A 18 12.52 8.91 8.44
C ASN A 18 13.08 7.64 7.77
N GLU A 19 13.59 6.68 8.53
CA GLU A 19 14.04 5.38 8.02
C GLU A 19 12.86 4.58 7.44
N LEU A 20 11.75 4.48 8.19
CA LEU A 20 10.51 3.86 7.71
C LEU A 20 9.97 4.56 6.45
N LEU A 21 10.01 5.88 6.37
CA LEU A 21 9.61 6.61 5.17
C LEU A 21 10.51 6.32 3.97
N GLY A 22 11.79 6.03 4.20
CA GLY A 22 12.71 5.55 3.18
C GLY A 22 12.29 4.19 2.63
N GLU A 23 11.95 3.25 3.51
CA GLU A 23 11.46 1.92 3.14
C GLU A 23 10.12 2.01 2.39
N LEU A 24 9.23 2.89 2.82
CA LEU A 24 7.93 3.10 2.18
C LEU A 24 8.01 3.70 0.78
N ARG A 25 9.10 4.39 0.42
CA ARG A 25 9.30 4.86 -0.96
C ARG A 25 9.38 3.71 -1.94
N VAL A 26 9.93 2.57 -1.53
CA VAL A 26 10.00 1.36 -2.36
C VAL A 26 8.59 0.84 -2.63
N ALA A 27 7.76 0.74 -1.59
CA ALA A 27 6.36 0.34 -1.73
C ALA A 27 5.58 1.34 -2.59
N GLN A 28 5.79 2.65 -2.38
CA GLN A 28 5.13 3.72 -3.12
C GLN A 28 5.46 3.69 -4.62
N ALA A 29 6.72 3.43 -5.00
CA ALA A 29 7.11 3.25 -6.40
C ALA A 29 6.35 2.06 -7.03
N GLY A 30 6.22 0.95 -6.31
CA GLY A 30 5.42 -0.20 -6.75
C GLY A 30 3.95 0.16 -7.00
N VAL A 31 3.34 0.97 -6.13
CA VAL A 31 1.93 1.40 -6.28
C VAL A 31 1.74 2.24 -7.54
N GLN A 32 2.67 3.14 -7.86
CA GLN A 32 2.59 3.98 -9.06
C GLN A 32 2.69 3.16 -10.35
N ILE A 33 3.59 2.17 -10.36
CA ILE A 33 3.73 1.24 -11.49
C ILE A 33 2.43 0.45 -11.67
N LEU A 34 1.90 -0.12 -10.59
CA LEU A 34 0.62 -0.84 -10.61
C LEU A 34 -0.52 0.04 -11.15
N PHE A 35 -0.62 1.28 -10.66
CA PHE A 35 -1.63 2.23 -11.11
C PHE A 35 -1.52 2.52 -12.61
N GLY A 36 -0.30 2.74 -13.11
CA GLY A 36 -0.05 2.96 -14.54
C GLY A 36 -0.47 1.76 -15.40
N PHE A 37 -0.16 0.54 -14.97
CA PHE A 37 -0.59 -0.66 -15.68
C PHE A 37 -2.10 -0.87 -15.66
N LEU A 38 -2.77 -0.64 -14.53
CA LEU A 38 -4.22 -0.71 -14.44
C LEU A 38 -4.87 0.31 -15.38
N LEU A 39 -4.38 1.55 -15.39
CA LEU A 39 -4.86 2.58 -16.29
C LEU A 39 -4.66 2.18 -17.76
N ALA A 40 -3.48 1.66 -18.12
CA ALA A 40 -3.20 1.20 -19.48
C ALA A 40 -4.17 0.10 -19.93
N VAL A 41 -4.44 -0.89 -19.06
CA VAL A 41 -5.40 -1.98 -19.33
C VAL A 41 -6.79 -1.42 -19.63
N ALA A 42 -7.24 -0.39 -18.93
CA ALA A 42 -8.56 0.20 -19.11
C ALA A 42 -8.80 0.78 -20.52
N PHE A 43 -7.74 1.17 -21.22
CA PHE A 43 -7.80 1.71 -22.58
C PHE A 43 -7.63 0.66 -23.68
N THR A 44 -7.42 -0.62 -23.33
CA THR A 44 -7.25 -1.69 -24.32
C THR A 44 -8.59 -2.13 -24.92
N GLY A 45 -8.58 -2.54 -26.19
CA GLY A 45 -9.76 -3.10 -26.88
C GLY A 45 -10.40 -4.27 -26.11
N PRO A 46 -9.63 -5.31 -25.71
CA PRO A 46 -10.15 -6.44 -24.96
C PRO A 46 -10.86 -6.05 -23.65
N PHE A 47 -10.39 -5.02 -22.95
CA PHE A 47 -11.05 -4.56 -21.72
C PHE A 47 -12.39 -3.86 -21.98
N ARG A 48 -12.56 -3.21 -23.14
CA ARG A 48 -13.84 -2.60 -23.53
C ARG A 48 -14.91 -3.66 -23.76
N ASP A 49 -14.52 -4.82 -24.27
CA ASP A 49 -15.41 -5.95 -24.51
C ASP A 49 -15.55 -6.87 -23.28
N ALA A 50 -14.78 -6.61 -22.21
CA ALA A 50 -14.84 -7.36 -20.97
C ALA A 50 -16.20 -7.27 -20.28
N SER A 51 -16.51 -8.30 -19.50
CA SER A 51 -17.75 -8.41 -18.73
C SER A 51 -17.88 -7.27 -17.70
N GLY A 52 -19.12 -6.94 -17.33
CA GLY A 52 -19.38 -5.94 -16.28
C GLY A 52 -18.70 -6.28 -14.95
N PHE A 53 -18.55 -7.58 -14.65
CA PHE A 53 -17.85 -8.05 -13.46
C PHE A 53 -16.35 -7.70 -13.48
N GLU A 54 -15.65 -7.93 -14.61
CA GLU A 54 -14.22 -7.62 -14.72
C GLU A 54 -13.98 -6.12 -14.60
N LYS A 55 -14.85 -5.31 -15.21
CA LYS A 55 -14.82 -3.85 -15.08
C LYS A 55 -15.03 -3.39 -13.64
N ALA A 56 -15.98 -4.01 -12.93
CA ALA A 56 -16.23 -3.70 -11.52
C ALA A 56 -15.03 -4.07 -10.63
N VAL A 57 -14.48 -5.28 -10.77
CA VAL A 57 -13.29 -5.71 -10.02
C VAL A 57 -12.11 -4.79 -10.34
N HIS A 58 -11.88 -4.46 -11.60
CA HIS A 58 -10.84 -3.54 -12.02
C HIS A 58 -11.00 -2.16 -11.37
N LEU A 59 -12.21 -1.58 -11.36
CA LEU A 59 -12.47 -0.29 -10.73
C LEU A 59 -12.21 -0.33 -9.21
N VAL A 60 -12.63 -1.41 -8.54
CA VAL A 60 -12.33 -1.62 -7.12
C VAL A 60 -10.82 -1.69 -6.88
N THR A 61 -10.08 -2.43 -7.72
CA THR A 61 -8.62 -2.50 -7.68
C THR A 61 -7.97 -1.11 -7.82
N VAL A 62 -8.45 -0.31 -8.76
CA VAL A 62 -7.97 1.07 -8.98
C VAL A 62 -8.24 1.93 -7.75
N LEU A 63 -9.43 1.86 -7.15
CA LEU A 63 -9.76 2.61 -5.94
C LEU A 63 -8.84 2.25 -4.76
N PHE A 64 -8.56 0.96 -4.56
CA PHE A 64 -7.60 0.52 -3.53
C PHE A 64 -6.17 0.99 -3.83
N THR A 65 -5.76 1.01 -5.10
CA THR A 65 -4.43 1.51 -5.51
C THR A 65 -4.30 3.02 -5.25
N VAL A 66 -5.34 3.80 -5.55
CA VAL A 66 -5.39 5.23 -5.26
C VAL A 66 -5.40 5.48 -3.75
N ALA A 67 -6.19 4.73 -2.99
CA ALA A 67 -6.21 4.82 -1.52
C ALA A 67 -4.84 4.50 -0.91
N ALA A 68 -4.18 3.44 -1.39
CA ALA A 68 -2.81 3.11 -0.99
C ALA A 68 -1.84 4.26 -1.30
N THR A 69 -1.92 4.85 -2.49
CA THR A 69 -1.07 5.99 -2.88
C THR A 69 -1.28 7.18 -1.94
N ALA A 70 -2.52 7.54 -1.64
CA ALA A 70 -2.86 8.65 -0.76
C ALA A 70 -2.35 8.41 0.67
N LEU A 71 -2.60 7.20 1.21
CA LEU A 71 -2.24 6.83 2.58
C LEU A 71 -0.73 6.71 2.79
N LEU A 72 -0.01 6.14 1.83
CA LEU A 72 1.46 6.01 1.89
C LEU A 72 2.17 7.37 1.72
N THR A 73 1.59 8.28 0.93
CA THR A 73 2.14 9.62 0.72
C THR A 73 1.79 10.60 1.85
N ALA A 74 0.73 10.32 2.63
CA ALA A 74 0.22 11.21 3.68
C ALA A 74 1.29 11.68 4.70
N PRO A 75 2.18 10.82 5.24
CA PRO A 75 3.19 11.28 6.19
C PRO A 75 4.18 12.27 5.59
N ALA A 76 4.58 12.08 4.32
CA ALA A 76 5.47 12.99 3.62
C ALA A 76 4.78 14.33 3.32
N ALA A 77 3.49 14.31 2.98
CA ALA A 77 2.68 15.50 2.78
C ALA A 77 2.50 16.29 4.08
N TRP A 78 2.14 15.62 5.19
CA TRP A 78 2.02 16.26 6.50
C TRP A 78 3.34 16.80 7.02
N HIS A 79 4.44 16.08 6.81
CA HIS A 79 5.76 16.60 7.17
C HIS A 79 6.07 17.92 6.45
N ARG A 80 5.67 18.08 5.18
CA ARG A 80 5.84 19.35 4.44
C ARG A 80 4.86 20.43 4.89
N MET A 81 3.64 20.06 5.26
CA MET A 81 2.54 21.00 5.51
C MET A 81 2.49 21.50 6.95
N LEU A 82 2.73 20.63 7.95
CA LEU A 82 2.68 20.94 9.38
C LEU A 82 4.05 21.34 9.99
N PHE A 83 5.14 21.35 9.20
CA PHE A 83 6.46 21.76 9.69
C PHE A 83 6.49 23.18 10.26
N ARG A 84 5.54 24.03 9.83
CA ARG A 84 5.39 25.41 10.31
C ARG A 84 4.72 25.54 11.69
N GLU A 85 4.06 24.49 12.20
CA GLU A 85 3.23 24.58 13.41
C GLU A 85 3.83 23.96 14.68
N GLY A 86 5.05 23.42 14.64
CA GLY A 86 5.76 22.94 15.84
C GLY A 86 5.20 21.69 16.53
N ARG A 87 4.09 21.11 16.04
CA ARG A 87 3.40 19.93 16.63
C ARG A 87 3.96 18.58 16.14
N ARG A 88 5.28 18.39 16.27
CA ARG A 88 6.03 17.25 15.70
C ARG A 88 5.63 15.85 16.20
N SER A 89 5.19 15.70 17.45
CA SER A 89 5.01 14.38 18.08
C SER A 89 3.71 13.66 17.68
N GLU A 90 2.64 14.41 17.40
CA GLU A 90 1.31 13.85 17.10
C GLU A 90 1.22 13.34 15.66
N ILE A 91 1.89 14.02 14.73
CA ILE A 91 2.01 13.64 13.32
C ILE A 91 2.67 12.26 13.16
N LEU A 92 3.65 11.95 14.01
CA LEU A 92 4.39 10.68 13.95
C LEU A 92 3.50 9.48 14.35
N ARG A 93 2.60 9.65 15.33
CA ARG A 93 1.72 8.57 15.80
C ARG A 93 0.57 8.30 14.83
N VAL A 94 0.00 9.34 14.21
CA VAL A 94 -1.04 9.20 13.19
C VAL A 94 -0.46 8.67 11.87
N GLY A 95 0.77 9.09 11.52
CA GLY A 95 1.47 8.65 10.32
C GLY A 95 1.60 7.13 10.23
N ASN A 96 2.01 6.46 11.31
CA ASN A 96 2.14 5.00 11.30
C ASN A 96 0.82 4.26 11.02
N ARG A 97 -0.32 4.76 11.54
CA ARG A 97 -1.63 4.15 11.26
C ARG A 97 -2.02 4.30 9.79
N MET A 98 -1.72 5.44 9.18
CA MET A 98 -1.97 5.67 7.76
C MET A 98 -1.10 4.78 6.88
N VAL A 99 0.16 4.59 7.24
CA VAL A 99 1.06 3.66 6.55
C VAL A 99 0.51 2.24 6.57
N ILE A 100 0.12 1.74 7.74
CA ILE A 100 -0.45 0.38 7.88
C ILE A 100 -1.75 0.26 7.05
N ALA A 101 -2.62 1.27 7.11
CA ALA A 101 -3.83 1.28 6.29
C ALA A 101 -3.51 1.30 4.79
N GLY A 102 -2.51 2.07 4.38
CA GLY A 102 -2.04 2.14 2.98
C GLY A 102 -1.46 0.83 2.49
N LEU A 103 -0.70 0.13 3.34
CA LEU A 103 -0.24 -1.23 3.06
C LEU A 103 -1.42 -2.17 2.88
N ILE A 104 -2.40 -2.18 3.79
CA ILE A 104 -3.62 -3.02 3.65
C ILE A 104 -4.33 -2.74 2.31
N CYS A 105 -4.49 -1.47 1.92
CA CYS A 105 -5.07 -1.13 0.63
C CYS A 105 -4.22 -1.68 -0.53
N LEU A 106 -2.89 -1.61 -0.42
CA LEU A 106 -1.98 -2.14 -1.43
C LEU A 106 -2.08 -3.67 -1.57
N SER A 107 -2.13 -4.42 -0.46
CA SER A 107 -2.28 -5.88 -0.54
C SER A 107 -3.59 -6.28 -1.21
N ILE A 108 -4.68 -5.57 -0.91
CA ILE A 108 -5.97 -5.80 -1.57
C ILE A 108 -5.87 -5.50 -3.06
N ALA A 109 -5.28 -4.36 -3.45
CA ALA A 109 -5.09 -4.00 -4.86
C ALA A 109 -4.28 -5.05 -5.63
N VAL A 110 -3.16 -5.50 -5.07
CA VAL A 110 -2.33 -6.54 -5.72
C VAL A 110 -3.10 -7.87 -5.81
N THR A 111 -3.80 -8.26 -4.75
CA THR A 111 -4.60 -9.49 -4.73
C THR A 111 -5.69 -9.48 -5.80
N LEU A 112 -6.44 -8.38 -5.90
CA LEU A 112 -7.49 -8.24 -6.92
C LEU A 112 -6.90 -8.17 -8.34
N THR A 113 -5.74 -7.54 -8.51
CA THR A 113 -5.04 -7.52 -9.81
C THR A 113 -4.69 -8.94 -10.26
N VAL A 114 -4.06 -9.74 -9.38
CA VAL A 114 -3.68 -11.12 -9.72
C VAL A 114 -4.91 -11.99 -9.94
N ALA A 115 -5.95 -11.85 -9.12
CA ALA A 115 -7.20 -12.57 -9.30
C ALA A 115 -7.85 -12.24 -10.66
N LEU A 116 -7.86 -10.96 -11.06
CA LEU A 116 -8.40 -10.54 -12.35
C LEU A 116 -7.57 -11.09 -13.52
N ILE A 117 -6.23 -11.08 -13.43
CA ILE A 117 -5.36 -11.71 -14.43
C ILE A 117 -5.66 -13.21 -14.55
N ALA A 118 -5.75 -13.91 -13.42
CA ALA A 118 -6.07 -15.34 -13.40
C ALA A 118 -7.45 -15.64 -13.99
N LYS A 119 -8.44 -14.77 -13.74
CA LYS A 119 -9.76 -14.85 -14.36
C LYS A 119 -9.69 -14.77 -15.89
N VAL A 120 -8.98 -13.76 -16.39
CA VAL A 120 -8.90 -13.48 -17.83
C VAL A 120 -8.20 -14.63 -18.58
N ILE A 121 -7.17 -15.23 -17.98
CA ILE A 121 -6.38 -16.28 -18.64
C ILE A 121 -7.02 -17.66 -18.49
N TYR A 122 -7.54 -17.98 -17.31
CA TYR A 122 -7.92 -19.36 -16.96
C TYR A 122 -9.34 -19.52 -16.37
N GLY A 123 -10.10 -18.44 -16.22
CA GLY A 123 -11.47 -18.47 -15.75
C GLY A 123 -11.65 -18.36 -14.22
N PRO A 124 -12.90 -18.49 -13.74
CA PRO A 124 -13.29 -18.11 -12.38
C PRO A 124 -12.74 -19.01 -11.27
N VAL A 125 -12.42 -20.27 -11.57
CA VAL A 125 -11.86 -21.19 -10.57
C VAL A 125 -10.45 -20.74 -10.17
N LEU A 126 -9.60 -20.45 -11.16
CA LEU A 126 -8.23 -20.00 -10.90
C LEU A 126 -8.18 -18.57 -10.35
N MET A 127 -9.15 -17.72 -10.70
CA MET A 127 -9.37 -16.45 -9.99
C MET A 127 -9.46 -16.64 -8.47
N ALA A 128 -10.31 -17.57 -8.02
CA ALA A 128 -10.49 -17.83 -6.59
C ALA A 128 -9.21 -18.41 -5.95
N VAL A 129 -8.58 -19.38 -6.61
CA VAL A 129 -7.35 -20.02 -6.10
C VAL A 129 -6.22 -19.00 -5.94
N PHE A 130 -5.91 -18.22 -6.97
CA PHE A 130 -4.86 -17.22 -6.91
C PHE A 130 -5.21 -16.05 -5.99
N GLY A 131 -6.49 -15.63 -5.95
CA GLY A 131 -6.95 -14.61 -5.01
C GLY A 131 -6.76 -15.02 -3.56
N VAL A 132 -7.11 -16.26 -3.20
CA VAL A 132 -6.88 -16.81 -1.86
C VAL A 132 -5.38 -16.94 -1.58
N LEU A 133 -4.60 -17.50 -2.51
CA LEU A 133 -3.16 -17.71 -2.33
C LEU A 133 -2.43 -16.40 -2.06
N VAL A 134 -2.66 -15.38 -2.90
CA VAL A 134 -2.03 -14.06 -2.75
C VAL A 134 -2.54 -13.34 -1.51
N GLY A 135 -3.84 -13.41 -1.22
CA GLY A 135 -4.41 -12.82 -0.02
C GLY A 135 -3.85 -13.44 1.27
N VAL A 136 -3.69 -14.76 1.31
CA VAL A 136 -3.06 -15.48 2.42
C VAL A 136 -1.59 -15.10 2.55
N LEU A 137 -0.85 -15.03 1.43
CA LEU A 137 0.56 -14.62 1.45
C LEU A 137 0.72 -13.25 2.12
N PHE A 138 -0.01 -12.23 1.68
CA PHE A 138 0.04 -10.90 2.31
C PHE A 138 -0.39 -10.94 3.78
N THR A 139 -1.46 -11.66 4.09
CA THR A 139 -1.97 -11.75 5.46
C THR A 139 -0.95 -12.38 6.39
N VAL A 140 -0.31 -13.47 5.96
CA VAL A 140 0.69 -14.20 6.75
C VAL A 140 1.94 -13.35 6.94
N VAL A 141 2.48 -12.80 5.84
CA VAL A 141 3.75 -12.06 5.87
C VAL A 141 3.62 -10.76 6.65
N TRP A 142 2.51 -10.03 6.54
CA TRP A 142 2.37 -8.71 7.17
C TRP A 142 1.69 -8.71 8.53
N PHE A 143 0.82 -9.68 8.84
CA PHE A 143 0.06 -9.67 10.10
C PHE A 143 0.32 -10.86 10.99
N VAL A 144 0.58 -12.05 10.44
CA VAL A 144 0.80 -13.25 11.25
C VAL A 144 2.23 -13.31 11.74
N ILE A 145 3.22 -13.17 10.85
CA ILE A 145 4.65 -13.25 11.22
C ILE A 145 5.02 -12.17 12.27
N PRO A 146 4.69 -10.87 12.07
CA PRO A 146 5.07 -9.85 13.04
C PRO A 146 4.39 -9.99 14.40
N ARG A 147 3.23 -10.66 14.48
CA ARG A 147 2.57 -10.96 15.78
C ARG A 147 3.22 -12.11 16.53
N ARG A 148 4.08 -12.90 15.87
CA ARG A 148 4.77 -14.05 16.46
C ARG A 148 6.23 -13.76 16.84
N LEU A 149 6.76 -12.61 16.41
CA LEU A 149 8.10 -12.10 16.76
C LEU A 149 7.98 -11.19 17.99
#